data_AF-A0A8S9W6M7-F1
#
_entry.id   AF-A0A8S9W6M7-F1
#
_cell.length_a   1.000
_cell.length_b   1.000
_cell.length_c   1.000
_cell.angle_alpha   90.00
_cell.angle_beta   90.00
_cell.angle_gamma   90.00
#
_symmetry.space_group_name_H-M   'P 1'
#
loop_
_entity.id
_entity.type
_entity.pdbx_description
1 polymer ?
#
loop_
_entity_poly.entity_id
_entity_poly.type
_entity_poly.pdbx_seq_one_letter_code
_entity_poly.pdbx_strand_id
1 'polypeptide(L)'
;RDITKTILRNLVEVDGLDIDEAFLQSVNVLFKRAAQDRIRQYHADALFNGLNYSRHTEECIIEAFSKYILSAGREYIQNPADVHLPDWKRAISAMPDIREKLKDAALNDFNNYG
;
A
#
# COMPACT_ATOMS: atom_id res chain seq x y z
N ARG A 1 -5.84 -6.54 0.37
CA ARG A 1 -4.48 -6.32 0.88
C ARG A 1 -4.35 -4.84 1.21
N ASP A 2 -3.92 -4.52 2.43
CA ASP A 2 -3.87 -3.16 2.95
C ASP A 2 -2.44 -2.60 2.81
N ILE A 3 -2.27 -1.55 1.98
CA ILE A 3 -0.98 -0.91 1.72
C ILE A 3 -0.44 -0.28 3.01
N THR A 4 -1.30 0.37 3.79
CA THR A 4 -0.92 1.04 5.04
C THR A 4 -0.35 0.02 6.03
N LYS A 5 -1.07 -1.08 6.28
CA LYS A 5 -0.59 -2.12 7.22
C LYS A 5 0.73 -2.74 6.77
N THR A 6 0.92 -2.90 5.45
CA THR A 6 2.17 -3.44 4.90
C THR A 6 3.35 -2.52 5.18
N ILE A 7 3.17 -1.20 5.02
CA ILE A 7 4.20 -0.20 5.30
C ILE A 7 4.51 -0.17 6.81
N LEU A 8 3.46 -0.07 7.65
CA LEU A 8 3.63 -0.04 9.11
C LEU A 8 4.40 -1.27 9.62
N ARG A 9 4.05 -2.46 9.12
CA ARG A 9 4.80 -3.67 9.44
C ARG A 9 6.26 -3.60 9.01
N ASN A 10 6.55 -3.11 7.82
CA ASN A 10 7.92 -2.99 7.34
C ASN A 10 8.76 -2.06 8.24
N LEU A 11 8.18 -0.93 8.69
CA LEU A 11 8.83 -0.02 9.63
C LEU A 11 9.15 -0.70 10.97
N VAL A 12 8.28 -1.60 11.45
CA VAL A 12 8.54 -2.37 12.67
C VAL A 12 9.60 -3.45 12.43
N GLU A 13 9.45 -4.26 11.36
CA GLU A 13 10.30 -5.42 11.09
C GLU A 13 11.72 -5.04 10.65
N VAL A 14 11.87 -3.98 9.85
CA VAL A 14 13.15 -3.56 9.25
C VAL A 14 13.82 -2.48 10.08
N ASP A 15 13.06 -1.45 10.47
CA ASP A 15 13.62 -0.27 11.13
C ASP A 15 13.49 -0.34 12.67
N GLY A 16 12.77 -1.34 13.21
CA GLY A 16 12.60 -1.52 14.64
C GLY A 16 11.76 -0.43 15.32
N LEU A 17 10.88 0.24 14.56
CA LEU A 17 10.06 1.32 15.08
C LEU A 17 8.85 0.80 15.84
N ASP A 18 8.64 1.32 17.05
CA ASP A 18 7.40 1.12 17.79
C ASP A 18 6.29 1.99 17.21
N ILE A 19 5.13 1.37 16.97
CA ILE A 19 3.95 2.04 16.40
C ILE A 19 2.88 2.14 17.48
N ASP A 20 2.65 3.37 17.93
CA ASP A 20 1.58 3.73 18.85
C ASP A 20 0.60 4.73 18.19
N GLU A 21 -0.46 5.11 18.91
CA GLU A 21 -1.46 6.06 18.39
C GLU A 21 -0.82 7.43 18.09
N ALA A 22 0.15 7.88 18.90
CA ALA A 22 0.82 9.16 18.70
C ALA A 22 1.64 9.18 17.39
N PHE A 23 2.33 8.09 17.08
CA PHE A 23 3.02 7.87 15.82
C PHE A 23 2.04 7.93 14.64
N LEU A 24 0.91 7.20 14.72
CA LEU A 24 -0.11 7.21 13.66
C LEU A 24 -0.69 8.60 13.41
N GLN A 25 -0.96 9.37 14.46
CA GLN A 25 -1.44 10.75 14.32
C GLN A 25 -0.38 11.64 13.66
N SER A 26 0.89 11.46 14.02
CA SER A 26 2.02 12.18 13.43
C SER A 26 2.16 11.88 11.93
N VAL A 27 2.13 10.59 11.56
CA VAL A 27 2.14 10.15 10.15
C VAL A 27 0.97 10.75 9.39
N ASN A 28 -0.23 10.77 9.97
CA ASN A 28 -1.41 11.30 9.31
C ASN A 28 -1.32 12.82 9.06
N VAL A 29 -0.77 13.59 10.01
CA VAL A 29 -0.53 15.03 9.84
C VAL A 29 0.52 15.27 8.75
N LEU A 30 1.63 14.52 8.78
CA LEU A 30 2.68 14.61 7.77
C LEU A 30 2.17 14.25 6.37
N PHE A 31 1.37 13.18 6.26
CA PHE A 31 0.74 12.76 5.02
C PHE A 31 -0.14 13.88 4.45
N LYS A 32 -1.05 14.44 5.25
CA LYS A 32 -1.93 15.52 4.80
C LYS A 32 -1.13 16.72 4.28
N ARG A 33 -0.10 17.14 5.01
CA ARG A 33 0.76 18.26 4.61
C ARG A 33 1.46 17.97 3.28
N ALA A 34 2.13 16.83 3.18
CA ALA A 34 2.83 16.43 1.97
C ALA A 34 1.88 16.31 0.76
N ALA A 35 0.69 15.74 0.96
CA ALA A 35 -0.29 15.57 -0.10
C ALA A 35 -0.88 16.92 -0.57
N GLN A 36 -1.14 17.86 0.36
CA GLN A 36 -1.56 19.22 0.02
C GLN A 36 -0.49 19.98 -0.77
N ASP A 37 0.79 19.80 -0.44
CA ASP A 37 1.91 20.38 -1.19
C ASP A 37 1.94 19.83 -2.62
N ARG A 38 1.71 18.51 -2.78
CA ARG A 38 1.65 17.85 -4.10
C ARG A 38 0.49 18.31 -4.96
N ILE A 39 -0.70 18.49 -4.37
CA ILE A 39 -1.85 19.04 -5.09
C ILE A 39 -1.51 20.41 -5.69
N ARG A 40 -0.83 21.28 -4.92
CA ARG A 40 -0.46 22.61 -5.42
C ARG A 40 0.54 22.54 -6.56
N GLN A 41 1.53 21.65 -6.46
CA GLN A 41 2.52 21.41 -7.52
C GLN A 41 1.86 20.88 -8.79
N TYR A 42 1.09 19.81 -8.70
CA TYR A 42 0.45 19.21 -9.88
C TYR A 42 -0.63 20.08 -10.49
N HIS A 43 -1.33 20.90 -9.71
CA HIS A 43 -2.23 21.90 -10.25
C HIS A 43 -1.47 22.95 -11.09
N ALA A 44 -0.32 23.42 -10.61
CA ALA A 44 0.52 24.36 -11.37
C ALA A 44 1.06 23.72 -12.66
N ASP A 45 1.53 22.46 -12.59
CA ASP A 45 2.02 21.73 -13.76
C ASP A 45 0.91 21.46 -14.78
N ALA A 46 -0.30 21.12 -14.32
CA ALA A 46 -1.44 20.91 -15.18
C ALA A 46 -1.88 22.21 -15.87
N LEU A 47 -1.89 23.33 -15.14
CA LEU A 47 -2.19 24.65 -15.70
C LEU A 47 -1.18 25.01 -16.81
N PHE A 48 0.11 24.77 -16.58
CA PHE A 48 1.16 25.02 -17.57
C PHE A 48 1.01 24.15 -18.82
N ASN A 49 0.64 22.88 -18.64
CA ASN A 49 0.46 21.92 -19.72
C ASN A 49 -0.93 21.94 -20.37
N GLY A 50 -1.83 22.84 -19.95
CA GLY A 50 -3.22 22.90 -20.44
C GLY A 50 -4.06 21.67 -20.10
N LEU A 51 -3.68 20.90 -19.07
CA LEU A 51 -4.40 19.72 -18.61
C LEU A 51 -5.49 20.10 -17.61
N ASN A 52 -6.64 19.42 -17.68
CA ASN A 52 -7.70 19.60 -16.71
C ASN A 52 -7.35 18.89 -15.39
N TYR A 53 -7.23 19.64 -14.30
CA TYR A 53 -6.89 19.12 -12.98
C TYR A 53 -7.92 19.54 -11.94
N SER A 54 -8.68 18.58 -11.42
CA SER A 54 -9.70 18.81 -10.39
C SER A 54 -9.08 18.79 -9.00
N ARG A 55 -8.67 19.97 -8.52
CA ARG A 55 -8.14 20.13 -7.15
C ARG A 55 -9.10 19.62 -6.08
N HIS A 56 -10.41 19.86 -6.25
CA HIS A 56 -11.41 19.43 -5.28
C HIS A 56 -11.48 17.91 -5.15
N THR A 57 -11.47 17.20 -6.28
CA THR A 57 -11.48 15.73 -6.29
C THR A 57 -10.26 15.16 -5.58
N GLU A 58 -9.09 15.75 -5.82
CA GLU A 58 -7.84 15.37 -5.17
C GLU A 58 -7.88 15.63 -3.65
N GLU A 59 -8.41 16.77 -3.22
CA GLU A 59 -8.58 17.07 -1.78
C GLU A 59 -9.51 16.07 -1.10
N CYS A 60 -10.63 15.68 -1.74
CA CYS A 60 -11.51 14.63 -1.23
C CYS A 60 -10.82 13.27 -1.10
N ILE A 61 -9.96 12.90 -2.06
CA ILE A 61 -9.19 11.65 -2.02
C ILE A 61 -8.20 11.68 -0.85
N ILE A 62 -7.49 12.79 -0.61
CA ILE A 62 -6.58 12.95 0.53
C ILE A 62 -7.34 12.76 1.85
N GLU A 63 -8.51 13.39 2.00
CA GLU A 63 -9.30 13.25 3.23
C GLU A 63 -9.76 11.81 3.48
N ALA A 64 -10.22 11.14 2.43
CA ALA A 64 -10.62 9.74 2.51
C ALA A 64 -9.43 8.84 2.89
N PHE A 65 -8.29 9.01 2.22
CA PHE A 65 -7.10 8.22 2.48
C PHE A 65 -6.50 8.48 3.87
N SER A 66 -6.53 9.73 4.33
CA SER A 66 -6.12 10.08 5.69
C SER A 66 -6.93 9.34 6.76
N LYS A 67 -8.26 9.26 6.60
CA LYS A 67 -9.12 8.48 7.50
C LYS A 67 -8.78 6.99 7.44
N TYR A 68 -8.50 6.50 6.23
CA TYR A 68 -8.09 5.12 6.00
C TYR A 68 -6.76 4.77 6.69
N ILE A 69 -5.73 5.62 6.61
CA ILE A 69 -4.43 5.43 7.29
C ILE A 69 -4.65 5.20 8.78
N LEU A 70 -5.42 6.07 9.43
CA LEU A 70 -5.70 5.97 10.86
C LEU A 70 -6.48 4.70 11.21
N SER A 71 -7.49 4.34 10.41
CA SER A 71 -8.29 3.13 10.63
C SER A 71 -7.44 1.87 10.49
N ALA A 72 -6.70 1.75 9.40
CA ALA A 72 -5.83 0.61 9.11
C ALA A 72 -4.69 0.49 10.13
N GLY A 73 -4.12 1.63 10.55
CA GLY A 73 -3.09 1.69 11.57
C GLY A 73 -3.58 1.23 12.94
N ARG A 74 -4.78 1.66 13.37
CA ARG A 74 -5.36 1.17 14.62
C ARG A 74 -5.65 -0.32 14.57
N GLU A 75 -6.14 -0.82 13.44
CA GLU A 75 -6.34 -2.26 13.25
C GLU A 75 -5.01 -3.03 13.32
N TYR A 76 -3.94 -2.47 12.75
CA TYR A 76 -2.60 -3.04 12.86
C TYR A 76 -2.10 -3.11 14.31
N ILE A 77 -2.29 -2.05 15.10
CA ILE A 77 -1.93 -2.04 16.54
C ILE A 77 -2.71 -3.12 17.30
N GLN A 78 -4.00 -3.31 16.98
CA GLN A 78 -4.84 -4.31 17.65
C GLN A 78 -4.47 -5.75 17.26
N ASN A 79 -4.07 -5.99 16.01
CA ASN A 79 -3.71 -7.31 15.53
C ASN A 79 -2.50 -7.27 14.57
N PRO A 80 -1.27 -7.18 15.10
CA PRO A 80 -0.07 -7.06 14.26
C PRO A 80 0.24 -8.33 13.46
N ALA A 81 -0.23 -9.51 13.92
CA ALA A 81 0.21 -10.82 13.45
C ALA A 81 -0.47 -11.31 12.16
N ASP A 82 -1.66 -10.80 11.82
CA ASP A 82 -2.50 -11.39 10.75
C ASP A 82 -2.17 -10.88 9.34
N VAL A 83 -1.25 -9.92 9.25
CA VAL A 83 -0.78 -9.45 7.95
C VAL A 83 0.47 -10.25 7.61
N HIS A 84 0.38 -11.15 6.64
CA HIS A 84 1.55 -11.78 6.01
C HIS A 84 1.54 -11.51 4.51
N LEU A 85 2.62 -10.90 4.00
CA LEU A 85 2.87 -10.94 2.57
C LEU A 85 3.30 -12.38 2.24
N PRO A 86 2.73 -13.05 1.23
CA PRO A 86 3.22 -14.36 0.86
C PRO A 86 4.66 -14.21 0.37
N ASP A 87 5.58 -14.75 1.14
CA ASP A 87 6.97 -14.88 0.77
C ASP A 87 7.12 -16.05 -0.20
N TRP A 88 7.70 -15.81 -1.37
CA TRP A 88 7.99 -16.86 -2.35
C TRP A 88 8.91 -17.93 -1.76
N LYS A 89 9.81 -17.57 -0.83
CA LYS A 89 10.61 -18.56 -0.09
C LYS A 89 9.75 -19.43 0.81
N ARG A 90 8.74 -18.85 1.49
CA ARG A 90 7.77 -19.62 2.29
C ARG A 90 6.90 -20.51 1.39
N ALA A 91 6.48 -20.02 0.23
CA ALA A 91 5.72 -20.80 -0.75
C ALA A 91 6.52 -21.99 -1.30
N ILE A 92 7.79 -21.80 -1.65
CA ILE A 92 8.69 -22.87 -2.08
C ILE A 92 8.99 -23.84 -0.94
N SER A 93 9.17 -23.35 0.30
CA SER A 93 9.38 -24.22 1.46
C SER A 93 8.15 -25.11 1.73
N ALA A 94 6.95 -24.55 1.62
CA ALA A 94 5.69 -25.28 1.81
C ALA A 94 5.33 -26.18 0.61
N MET A 95 5.70 -25.79 -0.61
CA MET A 95 5.47 -26.53 -1.84
C MET A 95 6.71 -26.41 -2.75
N PRO A 96 7.70 -27.30 -2.60
CA PRO A 96 8.97 -27.22 -3.34
C PRO A 96 8.81 -27.24 -4.86
N ASP A 97 7.78 -27.94 -5.34
CA ASP A 97 7.48 -28.14 -6.77
C ASP A 97 6.50 -27.09 -7.34
N ILE A 98 6.25 -26.00 -6.62
CA ILE A 98 5.29 -24.95 -7.03
C ILE A 98 5.66 -24.32 -8.38
N ARG A 99 6.95 -24.24 -8.70
CA ARG A 99 7.43 -23.61 -9.93
C ARG A 99 7.13 -24.49 -11.13
N GLU A 100 7.37 -25.79 -11.01
CA GLU A 100 7.08 -26.82 -12.00
C GLU A 100 5.57 -26.89 -12.24
N LYS A 101 4.77 -26.95 -11.17
CA LYS A 101 3.29 -26.97 -11.27
C LYS A 101 2.73 -25.73 -11.99
N LEU A 102 3.25 -24.54 -11.70
CA LEU A 102 2.80 -23.32 -12.37
C LEU A 102 3.20 -23.30 -13.85
N LYS A 103 4.41 -23.77 -14.16
CA LYS A 103 4.88 -23.90 -15.55
C LYS A 103 3.99 -24.87 -16.33
N ASP A 104 3.71 -26.05 -15.76
CA ASP A 104 2.90 -27.07 -16.41
C ASP A 104 1.44 -26.62 -16.55
N ALA A 105 0.90 -25.92 -15.55
CA ALA A 105 -0.42 -25.29 -15.64
C ALA A 105 -0.48 -24.27 -16.78
N ALA A 106 0.50 -23.38 -16.90
CA ALA A 106 0.56 -22.38 -17.97
C ALA A 106 0.71 -23.02 -19.37
N LEU A 107 1.51 -24.09 -19.49
CA LEU A 107 1.65 -24.86 -20.72
C LEU A 107 0.34 -25.56 -21.11
N ASN A 108 -0.36 -26.16 -20.15
CA ASN A 108 -1.66 -26.78 -20.40
C ASN A 108 -2.72 -25.75 -20.79
N ASP A 109 -2.73 -24.57 -20.17
CA ASP A 109 -3.66 -23.50 -20.51
C ASP A 109 -3.40 -22.96 -21.93
N PHE A 110 -2.12 -22.78 -22.28
CA PHE A 110 -1.71 -22.44 -23.65
C PHE A 110 -2.11 -23.50 -24.67
N ASN A 111 -1.98 -24.79 -24.37
CA ASN A 111 -2.36 -25.85 -25.30
C ASN A 111 -3.88 -26.04 -25.45
N ASN A 112 -4.65 -25.63 -24.44
CA ASN A 112 -6.12 -25.78 -24.44
C ASN A 112 -6.84 -24.55 -25.02
N TYR A 113 -6.24 -23.36 -24.94
CA TYR A 113 -6.88 -22.10 -25.35
C TYR A 113 -6.04 -21.22 -26.29
N GLY A 114 -4.81 -21.62 -26.61
CA GLY A 114 -3.92 -20.96 -27.59
C GLY A 114 -4.10 -21.47 -29.01
#